data_AF-A0AA43UDR1-F1
#
_entry.id   AF-A0AA43UDR1-F1
#
_cell.length_a   1.000
_cell.length_b   1.000
_cell.length_c   1.000
_cell.angle_alpha   90.00
_cell.angle_beta   90.00
_cell.angle_gamma   90.00
#
_symmetry.space_group_name_H-M   'P 1'
#
loop_
_entity.id
_entity.type
_entity.pdbx_description
1 polymer ?
#
loop_
_entity_poly.entity_id
_entity_poly.type
_entity_poly.pdbx_seq_one_letter_code
_entity_poly.pdbx_strand_id
1 'polypeptide(L)'
;MPYSLKPEEVREKYGPMFSKGLYTIVDEENGLAKIIEVCTARGPMEWDIVNRKRTGGVITDIKLDGHTLIMDAVVGEKELKFGPASAELGGQGLESLKVVGDRVHTKWRGIAGASVGIGACLPQADGVIETIYPDDFKIGGAYRACTEIITPKMIRVIIGVDDTDTPQQGASWVASLKMGMSCPYGRFLEHKIVQLNPKAPNKTTNCCSTAVSFAVKPSELDKLVDYCKEFIRKESYSDDTVMTVFTGLKQSDALVEWSWNAKSVLYTPEEAIKVAEENDVEIIYITGKKGVIGAVAAIGCFDLGVRSAGVPEDFE
;
A
#
# COMPACT_ATOMS: atom_id res chain seq x y z
N MET A 1 3.17 -35.58 8.03
CA MET A 1 3.04 -34.37 8.85
C MET A 1 3.17 -33.14 7.95
N PRO A 2 2.42 -32.04 8.21
CA PRO A 2 2.56 -30.79 7.48
C PRO A 2 4.03 -30.39 7.34
N TYR A 3 4.40 -29.87 6.18
CA TYR A 3 5.77 -29.49 5.88
C TYR A 3 5.83 -28.05 5.38
N SER A 4 6.95 -27.38 5.62
CA SER A 4 7.19 -26.01 5.16
C SER A 4 8.24 -26.01 4.05
N LEU A 5 8.09 -25.14 3.07
CA LEU A 5 9.08 -24.88 2.03
C LEU A 5 9.33 -23.37 1.91
N LYS A 6 10.59 -22.99 1.74
CA LYS A 6 10.99 -21.64 1.33
C LYS A 6 10.77 -21.41 -0.16
N PRO A 7 10.71 -20.16 -0.64
CA PRO A 7 10.48 -19.85 -2.05
C PRO A 7 11.41 -20.60 -3.02
N GLU A 8 12.70 -20.73 -2.69
CA GLU A 8 13.68 -21.46 -3.49
C GLU A 8 13.40 -22.96 -3.57
N GLU A 9 12.92 -23.57 -2.49
CA GLU A 9 12.57 -25.00 -2.44
C GLU A 9 11.26 -25.28 -3.19
N VAL A 10 10.28 -24.36 -3.11
CA VAL A 10 9.07 -24.41 -3.95
C VAL A 10 9.46 -24.33 -5.42
N ARG A 11 10.39 -23.43 -5.78
CA ARG A 11 10.88 -23.26 -7.14
C ARG A 11 11.61 -24.49 -7.66
N GLU A 12 12.43 -25.14 -6.83
CA GLU A 12 13.07 -26.41 -7.17
C GLU A 12 12.03 -27.50 -7.42
N LYS A 13 11.01 -27.59 -6.56
CA LYS A 13 9.97 -28.63 -6.62
C LYS A 13 9.03 -28.49 -7.82
N TYR A 14 8.60 -27.26 -8.14
CA TYR A 14 7.55 -27.01 -9.13
C TYR A 14 8.03 -26.29 -10.40
N GLY A 15 9.31 -25.93 -10.45
CA GLY A 15 9.86 -25.08 -11.50
C GLY A 15 9.53 -23.60 -11.31
N PRO A 16 10.17 -22.72 -12.11
CA PRO A 16 9.95 -21.27 -12.04
C PRO A 16 8.52 -20.89 -12.43
N MET A 17 7.90 -20.04 -11.61
CA MET A 17 6.55 -19.50 -11.83
C MET A 17 6.55 -17.98 -12.08
N PHE A 18 5.36 -17.39 -12.14
CA PHE A 18 5.10 -16.04 -12.66
C PHE A 18 4.93 -14.95 -11.59
N SER A 19 4.78 -15.32 -10.31
CA SER A 19 4.65 -14.34 -9.23
C SER A 19 5.98 -13.62 -8.99
N LYS A 20 5.92 -12.29 -8.89
CA LYS A 20 7.06 -11.39 -8.71
C LYS A 20 7.15 -10.80 -7.33
N GLY A 21 6.03 -10.69 -6.61
CA GLY A 21 6.01 -10.16 -5.26
C GLY A 21 4.68 -10.46 -4.56
N LEU A 22 4.75 -10.75 -3.27
CA LEU A 22 3.60 -10.91 -2.38
C LEU A 22 3.93 -10.22 -1.06
N TYR A 23 3.26 -9.10 -0.82
CA TYR A 23 3.51 -8.26 0.35
C TYR A 23 2.22 -8.11 1.14
N THR A 24 2.31 -8.26 2.46
CA THR A 24 1.15 -8.13 3.34
C THR A 24 1.36 -6.98 4.32
N ILE A 25 0.52 -5.98 4.20
CA ILE A 25 0.48 -4.79 5.03
C ILE A 25 -0.69 -4.96 6.00
N VAL A 26 -0.49 -4.65 7.27
CA VAL A 26 -1.52 -4.78 8.30
C VAL A 26 -1.68 -3.48 9.08
N ASP A 27 -2.90 -3.25 9.51
CA ASP A 27 -3.32 -2.20 10.43
C ASP A 27 -4.12 -2.90 11.53
N GLU A 28 -3.39 -3.36 12.56
CA GLU A 28 -3.93 -4.21 13.62
C GLU A 28 -4.98 -3.47 14.46
N GLU A 29 -4.82 -2.16 14.63
CA GLU A 29 -5.74 -1.30 15.38
C GLU A 29 -7.14 -1.28 14.73
N ASN A 30 -7.19 -1.18 13.40
CA ASN A 30 -8.44 -1.16 12.65
C ASN A 30 -8.91 -2.55 12.20
N GLY A 31 -8.12 -3.61 12.47
CA GLY A 31 -8.40 -4.97 11.98
C GLY A 31 -8.35 -5.09 10.46
N LEU A 32 -7.59 -4.21 9.79
CA LEU A 32 -7.49 -4.14 8.33
C LEU A 32 -6.17 -4.73 7.84
N ALA A 33 -6.16 -5.18 6.60
CA ALA A 33 -4.97 -5.61 5.90
C ALA A 33 -5.06 -5.25 4.41
N LYS A 34 -3.89 -5.12 3.78
CA LYS A 34 -3.75 -4.95 2.33
C LYS A 34 -2.71 -5.94 1.82
N ILE A 35 -3.09 -6.73 0.82
CA ILE A 35 -2.20 -7.68 0.16
C ILE A 35 -1.89 -7.14 -1.23
N ILE A 36 -0.59 -7.02 -1.53
CA ILE A 36 -0.10 -6.59 -2.84
C ILE A 36 0.55 -7.80 -3.50
N GLU A 37 -0.06 -8.26 -4.59
CA GLU A 37 0.45 -9.34 -5.42
C GLU A 37 0.91 -8.77 -6.77
N VAL A 38 2.15 -9.05 -7.16
CA VAL A 38 2.72 -8.63 -8.44
C VAL A 38 2.98 -9.87 -9.29
N CYS A 39 2.55 -9.86 -10.55
CA CYS A 39 2.74 -10.98 -11.48
C CYS A 39 3.39 -10.49 -12.79
N THR A 40 3.83 -11.41 -13.65
CA THR A 40 4.38 -11.06 -14.98
C THR A 40 3.32 -10.74 -16.03
N ALA A 41 2.08 -11.17 -15.83
CA ALA A 41 1.04 -11.11 -16.86
C ALA A 41 -0.33 -10.80 -16.27
N ARG A 42 -1.14 -9.99 -16.98
CA ARG A 42 -2.46 -9.54 -16.50
C ARG A 42 -3.52 -10.63 -16.46
N GLY A 43 -3.51 -11.56 -17.42
CA GLY A 43 -4.57 -12.58 -17.57
C GLY A 43 -4.85 -13.40 -16.30
N PRO A 44 -3.83 -13.97 -15.62
CA PRO A 44 -4.02 -14.63 -14.33
C PRO A 44 -4.67 -13.72 -13.29
N MET A 45 -4.20 -12.48 -13.17
CA MET A 45 -4.74 -11.53 -12.19
C MET A 45 -6.20 -11.15 -12.46
N GLU A 46 -6.58 -10.96 -13.72
CA GLU A 46 -7.97 -10.70 -14.10
C GLU A 46 -8.90 -11.85 -13.71
N TRP A 47 -8.46 -13.09 -13.92
CA TRP A 47 -9.20 -14.28 -13.48
C TRP A 47 -9.27 -14.37 -11.95
N ASP A 48 -8.17 -14.06 -11.28
CA ASP A 48 -8.03 -14.06 -9.82
C ASP A 48 -8.99 -13.07 -9.16
N ILE A 49 -9.12 -11.84 -9.69
CA ILE A 49 -10.08 -10.84 -9.18
C ILE A 49 -11.48 -11.40 -9.17
N VAL A 50 -11.94 -11.91 -10.31
CA VAL A 50 -13.32 -12.38 -10.47
C VAL A 50 -13.58 -13.57 -9.55
N ASN A 51 -12.63 -14.51 -9.45
CA ASN A 51 -12.80 -15.70 -8.62
C ASN A 51 -12.70 -15.39 -7.13
N ARG A 52 -11.78 -14.54 -6.70
CA ARG A 52 -11.65 -14.15 -5.29
C ARG A 52 -12.87 -13.32 -4.85
N LYS A 53 -13.40 -12.43 -5.71
CA LYS A 53 -14.67 -11.71 -5.44
C LYS A 53 -15.87 -12.64 -5.30
N ARG A 54 -16.00 -13.66 -6.15
CA ARG A 54 -17.06 -14.67 -6.03
C ARG A 54 -16.93 -15.50 -4.76
N THR A 55 -15.70 -15.92 -4.44
CA THR A 55 -15.42 -16.76 -3.27
C THR A 55 -15.67 -16.02 -1.95
N GLY A 56 -15.43 -14.71 -1.92
CA GLY A 56 -15.50 -13.93 -0.69
C GLY A 56 -14.34 -14.28 0.25
N GLY A 57 -14.65 -14.56 1.51
CA GLY A 57 -13.66 -14.74 2.56
C GLY A 57 -13.25 -13.42 3.19
N VAL A 58 -11.98 -13.32 3.60
CA VAL A 58 -11.48 -12.11 4.29
C VAL A 58 -11.15 -10.95 3.35
N ILE A 59 -11.09 -11.17 2.04
CA ILE A 59 -10.89 -10.12 1.04
C ILE A 59 -12.19 -9.32 0.88
N THR A 60 -12.12 -8.00 1.03
CA THR A 60 -13.25 -7.07 0.96
C THR A 60 -13.30 -6.28 -0.33
N ASP A 61 -12.16 -5.91 -0.91
CA ASP A 61 -12.08 -5.28 -2.22
C ASP A 61 -10.84 -5.75 -2.98
N ILE A 62 -10.89 -5.67 -4.32
CA ILE A 62 -9.77 -6.02 -5.19
C ILE A 62 -9.72 -5.05 -6.37
N LYS A 63 -8.55 -4.44 -6.54
CA LYS A 63 -8.20 -3.55 -7.65
C LYS A 63 -7.03 -4.13 -8.45
N LEU A 64 -7.01 -3.83 -9.74
CA LEU A 64 -5.91 -4.17 -10.65
C LEU A 64 -5.27 -2.89 -11.15
N ASP A 65 -3.96 -2.79 -10.94
CA ASP A 65 -3.14 -1.73 -11.50
C ASP A 65 -1.98 -2.34 -12.28
N GLY A 66 -2.02 -2.21 -13.62
CA GLY A 66 -1.06 -2.85 -14.52
C GLY A 66 -0.95 -4.36 -14.26
N HIS A 67 0.18 -4.78 -13.68
CA HIS A 67 0.50 -6.15 -13.30
C HIS A 67 0.45 -6.42 -11.78
N THR A 68 -0.33 -5.62 -11.05
CA THR A 68 -0.41 -5.67 -9.60
C THR A 68 -1.86 -5.79 -9.15
N LEU A 69 -2.15 -6.81 -8.33
CA LEU A 69 -3.38 -6.89 -7.56
C LEU A 69 -3.20 -6.22 -6.21
N ILE A 70 -4.12 -5.33 -5.88
CA ILE A 70 -4.22 -4.69 -4.58
C ILE A 70 -5.51 -5.19 -3.95
N MET A 71 -5.39 -6.00 -2.90
CA MET A 71 -6.51 -6.62 -2.21
C MET A 71 -6.64 -6.00 -0.82
N ASP A 72 -7.78 -5.37 -0.55
CA ASP A 72 -8.16 -4.98 0.80
C ASP A 72 -8.77 -6.20 1.50
N ALA A 73 -8.40 -6.42 2.75
CA ALA A 73 -8.83 -7.55 3.54
C ALA A 73 -9.02 -7.16 5.01
N VAL A 74 -9.69 -8.02 5.75
CA VAL A 74 -9.80 -7.94 7.21
C VAL A 74 -8.91 -8.99 7.88
N VAL A 75 -8.36 -8.66 9.04
CA VAL A 75 -7.68 -9.64 9.89
C VAL A 75 -8.73 -10.57 10.50
N GLY A 76 -8.53 -11.88 10.38
CA GLY A 76 -9.46 -12.88 10.88
C GLY A 76 -9.65 -14.05 9.94
N GLU A 77 -10.81 -14.70 10.02
CA GLU A 77 -11.18 -15.89 9.26
C GLU A 77 -12.65 -15.80 8.83
N LYS A 78 -12.93 -16.16 7.59
CA LYS A 78 -14.27 -16.15 7.01
C LYS A 78 -14.48 -17.34 6.08
N GLU A 79 -15.72 -17.82 6.05
CA GLU A 79 -16.10 -18.91 5.14
C GLU A 79 -15.97 -18.48 3.67
N LEU A 80 -15.65 -19.47 2.83
CA LEU A 80 -15.49 -19.30 1.39
C LEU A 80 -16.65 -19.94 0.62
N LYS A 81 -17.21 -19.20 -0.34
CA LYS A 81 -18.09 -19.72 -1.39
C LYS A 81 -17.26 -20.42 -2.47
N PHE A 82 -16.69 -21.55 -2.10
CA PHE A 82 -15.59 -22.20 -2.82
C PHE A 82 -16.03 -23.43 -3.61
N GLY A 83 -15.74 -23.44 -4.91
CA GLY A 83 -16.07 -24.54 -5.80
C GLY A 83 -15.73 -24.25 -7.26
N PRO A 84 -16.09 -25.15 -8.21
CA PRO A 84 -15.95 -24.87 -9.64
C PRO A 84 -16.57 -23.51 -9.99
N ALA A 85 -15.83 -22.70 -10.75
CA ALA A 85 -16.21 -21.32 -11.00
C ALA A 85 -17.61 -21.25 -11.64
N SER A 86 -18.51 -20.52 -10.99
CA SER A 86 -19.89 -20.29 -11.43
C SER A 86 -20.27 -18.82 -11.22
N ALA A 87 -21.55 -18.46 -11.33
CA ALA A 87 -22.02 -17.13 -10.96
C ALA A 87 -21.83 -16.82 -9.46
N GLU A 88 -21.85 -17.85 -8.61
CA GLU A 88 -21.89 -17.69 -7.15
C GLU A 88 -20.67 -18.29 -6.43
N LEU A 89 -19.91 -19.15 -7.11
CA LEU A 89 -18.74 -19.83 -6.57
C LEU A 89 -17.48 -19.40 -7.31
N GLY A 90 -16.39 -19.25 -6.56
CA GLY A 90 -15.07 -19.04 -7.14
C GLY A 90 -14.12 -20.21 -6.88
N GLY A 91 -13.17 -20.37 -7.79
CA GLY A 91 -12.19 -21.45 -7.76
C GLY A 91 -11.03 -21.23 -6.79
N GLN A 92 -10.95 -20.05 -6.17
CA GLN A 92 -9.94 -19.73 -5.15
C GLN A 92 -10.32 -18.53 -4.29
N GLY A 93 -9.80 -18.50 -3.07
CA GLY A 93 -9.95 -17.37 -2.16
C GLY A 93 -9.01 -17.45 -0.96
N LEU A 94 -9.06 -16.40 -0.15
CA LEU A 94 -8.32 -16.28 1.10
C LEU A 94 -9.28 -16.52 2.27
N GLU A 95 -9.10 -17.66 2.94
CA GLU A 95 -9.94 -18.09 4.07
C GLU A 95 -9.62 -17.30 5.34
N SER A 96 -8.33 -17.09 5.63
CA SER A 96 -7.90 -16.36 6.82
C SER A 96 -6.63 -15.57 6.61
N LEU A 97 -6.52 -14.46 7.34
CA LEU A 97 -5.31 -13.68 7.52
C LEU A 97 -5.09 -13.47 9.02
N LYS A 98 -3.97 -13.97 9.54
CA LYS A 98 -3.63 -13.92 10.97
C LYS A 98 -2.25 -13.29 11.16
N VAL A 99 -2.14 -12.38 12.13
CA VAL A 99 -0.86 -11.80 12.53
C VAL A 99 -0.29 -12.62 13.68
N VAL A 100 0.95 -13.09 13.53
CA VAL A 100 1.67 -13.89 14.52
C VAL A 100 3.05 -13.26 14.73
N GLY A 101 3.15 -12.39 15.73
CA GLY A 101 4.38 -11.64 16.00
C GLY A 101 4.74 -10.71 14.84
N ASP A 102 5.87 -10.98 14.19
CA ASP A 102 6.39 -10.26 13.02
C ASP A 102 6.05 -10.92 11.68
N ARG A 103 5.15 -11.91 11.69
CA ARG A 103 4.73 -12.68 10.52
C ARG A 103 3.24 -12.53 10.27
N VAL A 104 2.85 -12.63 9.00
CA VAL A 104 1.46 -12.71 8.58
C VAL A 104 1.22 -14.03 7.88
N HIS A 105 0.22 -14.75 8.39
CA HIS A 105 -0.19 -16.06 7.93
C HIS A 105 -1.43 -15.90 7.07
N THR A 106 -1.31 -16.21 5.78
CA THR A 106 -2.43 -16.14 4.82
C THR A 106 -2.81 -17.54 4.36
N LYS A 107 -4.03 -17.97 4.68
CA LYS A 107 -4.52 -19.31 4.37
C LYS A 107 -5.37 -19.30 3.11
N TRP A 108 -4.81 -19.85 2.04
CA TRP A 108 -5.41 -19.86 0.71
C TRP A 108 -6.09 -21.19 0.43
N ARG A 109 -7.18 -21.14 -0.34
CA ARG A 109 -7.81 -22.31 -0.94
C ARG A 109 -7.92 -22.14 -2.44
N GLY A 110 -7.65 -23.21 -3.18
CA GLY A 110 -7.69 -23.23 -4.63
C GLY A 110 -8.08 -24.61 -5.16
N ILE A 111 -8.88 -24.69 -6.21
CA ILE A 111 -9.18 -25.95 -6.91
C ILE A 111 -8.63 -25.94 -8.32
N ALA A 112 -8.44 -27.13 -8.89
CA ALA A 112 -8.04 -27.31 -10.28
C ALA A 112 -6.82 -26.45 -10.63
N GLY A 113 -6.85 -25.67 -11.71
CA GLY A 113 -5.74 -24.77 -12.08
C GLY A 113 -5.35 -23.77 -10.98
N ALA A 114 -6.30 -23.30 -10.17
CA ALA A 114 -6.02 -22.34 -9.10
C ALA A 114 -5.19 -22.95 -7.95
N SER A 115 -5.19 -24.28 -7.80
CA SER A 115 -4.27 -24.96 -6.89
C SER A 115 -2.79 -24.75 -7.27
N VAL A 116 -2.48 -24.55 -8.56
CA VAL A 116 -1.13 -24.19 -9.02
C VAL A 116 -0.80 -22.76 -8.60
N GLY A 117 -1.77 -21.85 -8.69
CA GLY A 117 -1.64 -20.46 -8.25
C GLY A 117 -1.24 -20.37 -6.77
N ILE A 118 -2.06 -20.94 -5.88
CA ILE A 118 -1.83 -20.87 -4.44
C ILE A 118 -0.74 -21.83 -3.92
N GLY A 119 -0.43 -22.87 -4.69
CA GLY A 119 0.46 -23.95 -4.27
C GLY A 119 1.88 -23.86 -4.80
N ALA A 120 2.06 -23.24 -5.97
CA ALA A 120 3.37 -23.12 -6.63
C ALA A 120 3.69 -21.70 -7.08
N CYS A 121 2.72 -20.90 -7.51
CA CYS A 121 2.98 -19.55 -8.04
C CYS A 121 3.22 -18.52 -6.93
N LEU A 122 2.21 -18.26 -6.09
CA LEU A 122 2.32 -17.30 -4.98
C LEU A 122 3.44 -17.64 -4.00
N PRO A 123 3.66 -18.92 -3.62
CA PRO A 123 4.73 -19.29 -2.67
C PRO A 123 6.16 -18.95 -3.13
N GLN A 124 6.38 -18.71 -4.43
CA GLN A 124 7.69 -18.32 -4.98
C GLN A 124 7.92 -16.81 -5.01
N ALA A 125 6.92 -16.00 -4.62
CA ALA A 125 6.98 -14.56 -4.77
C ALA A 125 8.03 -13.92 -3.85
N ASP A 126 8.65 -12.84 -4.30
CA ASP A 126 9.44 -11.97 -3.41
C ASP A 126 8.57 -11.46 -2.26
N GLY A 127 9.11 -11.46 -1.04
CA GLY A 127 8.35 -11.15 0.17
C GLY A 127 7.72 -12.35 0.89
N VAL A 128 7.72 -13.55 0.30
CA VAL A 128 7.37 -14.78 1.02
C VAL A 128 8.55 -15.27 1.86
N ILE A 129 8.29 -15.63 3.11
CA ILE A 129 9.26 -16.25 4.02
C ILE A 129 9.27 -17.76 3.80
N GLU A 130 8.09 -18.37 3.88
CA GLU A 130 7.88 -19.80 3.72
C GLU A 130 6.40 -20.10 3.44
N THR A 131 6.10 -21.31 3.00
CA THR A 131 4.73 -21.79 2.81
C THR A 131 4.56 -23.15 3.47
N ILE A 132 3.54 -23.24 4.33
CA ILE A 132 3.14 -24.47 4.99
C ILE A 132 2.14 -25.21 4.11
N TYR A 133 2.43 -26.47 3.85
CA TYR A 133 1.62 -27.40 3.09
C TYR A 133 1.06 -28.49 4.00
N PRO A 134 -0.20 -28.89 3.82
CA PRO A 134 -0.75 -30.07 4.46
C PRO A 134 -0.07 -31.34 3.94
N ASP A 135 -0.32 -32.46 4.63
CA ASP A 135 0.11 -33.77 4.16
C ASP A 135 -0.48 -34.13 2.81
N ASP A 136 0.29 -34.88 2.01
CA ASP A 136 -0.07 -35.35 0.67
C ASP A 136 -0.56 -34.24 -0.27
N PHE A 137 -0.07 -33.00 -0.06
CA PHE A 137 -0.43 -31.85 -0.86
C PHE A 137 -0.17 -32.07 -2.36
N LYS A 138 -1.22 -31.86 -3.16
CA LYS A 138 -1.20 -31.99 -4.62
C LYS A 138 -1.80 -30.76 -5.27
N ILE A 139 -1.19 -30.37 -6.39
CA ILE A 139 -1.69 -29.31 -7.29
C ILE A 139 -2.05 -29.91 -8.65
N GLY A 140 -2.92 -29.23 -9.37
CA GLY A 140 -3.36 -29.61 -10.72
C GLY A 140 -4.88 -29.71 -10.86
N GLY A 141 -5.34 -29.92 -12.09
CA GLY A 141 -6.74 -29.81 -12.51
C GLY A 141 -7.76 -30.66 -11.73
N ALA A 142 -7.32 -31.73 -11.06
CA ALA A 142 -8.19 -32.64 -10.30
C ALA A 142 -8.18 -32.39 -8.78
N TYR A 143 -7.34 -31.47 -8.28
CA TYR A 143 -7.07 -31.37 -6.85
C TYR A 143 -7.69 -30.13 -6.21
N ARG A 144 -7.95 -30.26 -4.90
CA ARG A 144 -8.25 -29.14 -4.00
C ARG A 144 -7.02 -28.91 -3.13
N ALA A 145 -6.50 -27.70 -3.15
CA ALA A 145 -5.33 -27.29 -2.41
C ALA A 145 -5.72 -26.33 -1.29
N CYS A 146 -5.02 -26.45 -0.18
CA CYS A 146 -4.97 -25.47 0.88
C CYS A 146 -3.50 -25.24 1.22
N THR A 147 -3.08 -23.99 1.26
CA THR A 147 -1.72 -23.58 1.64
C THR A 147 -1.78 -22.43 2.61
N GLU A 148 -0.80 -22.33 3.47
CA GLU A 148 -0.61 -21.18 4.34
C GLU A 148 0.70 -20.50 3.97
N ILE A 149 0.60 -19.31 3.36
CA ILE A 149 1.75 -18.54 2.89
C ILE A 149 2.10 -17.51 3.96
N ILE A 150 3.35 -17.53 4.38
CA ILE A 150 3.88 -16.65 5.43
C ILE A 150 4.68 -15.53 4.80
N THR A 151 4.31 -14.30 5.10
CA THR A 151 5.02 -13.06 4.71
C THR A 151 5.45 -12.30 5.97
N PRO A 152 6.44 -11.39 5.89
CA PRO A 152 6.73 -10.52 7.01
C PRO A 152 5.57 -9.54 7.24
N LYS A 153 5.34 -9.20 8.50
CA LYS A 153 4.44 -8.12 8.88
C LYS A 153 5.00 -6.78 8.40
N MET A 154 4.25 -6.09 7.55
CA MET A 154 4.55 -4.73 7.13
C MET A 154 3.43 -3.77 7.56
N ILE A 155 3.79 -2.51 7.72
CA ILE A 155 2.89 -1.38 7.92
C ILE A 155 2.98 -0.45 6.72
N ARG A 156 1.91 0.32 6.46
CA ARG A 156 1.95 1.37 5.46
C ARG A 156 2.39 2.66 6.11
N VAL A 157 3.37 3.32 5.49
CA VAL A 157 3.81 4.65 5.87
C VAL A 157 3.59 5.59 4.69
N ILE A 158 2.92 6.71 4.92
CA ILE A 158 2.73 7.78 3.95
C ILE A 158 3.62 8.95 4.38
N ILE A 159 4.47 9.43 3.47
CA ILE A 159 5.34 10.57 3.66
C ILE A 159 4.80 11.71 2.80
N GLY A 160 4.23 12.74 3.42
CA GLY A 160 3.84 13.98 2.75
C GLY A 160 5.00 14.97 2.74
N VAL A 161 5.13 15.73 1.66
CA VAL A 161 6.18 16.73 1.50
C VAL A 161 5.60 17.93 0.78
N ASP A 162 5.95 19.13 1.24
CA ASP A 162 5.63 20.36 0.53
C ASP A 162 6.71 21.43 0.69
N ASP A 163 6.66 22.41 -0.21
CA ASP A 163 7.54 23.57 -0.23
C ASP A 163 9.02 23.17 -0.33
N THR A 164 9.38 22.36 -1.34
CA THR A 164 10.78 21.96 -1.61
C THR A 164 11.44 22.75 -2.73
N ASP A 165 10.65 23.53 -3.47
CA ASP A 165 11.08 24.22 -4.69
C ASP A 165 10.91 25.73 -4.57
N THR A 166 11.65 26.44 -5.42
CA THR A 166 11.59 27.90 -5.57
C THR A 166 11.07 28.25 -6.97
N PRO A 167 10.70 29.51 -7.25
CA PRO A 167 10.28 29.88 -8.60
C PRO A 167 11.34 29.63 -9.69
N GLN A 168 12.62 29.45 -9.32
CA GLN A 168 13.73 29.25 -10.25
C GLN A 168 14.24 27.80 -10.30
N GLN A 169 14.04 26.99 -9.26
CA GLN A 169 14.70 25.69 -9.11
C GLN A 169 13.84 24.68 -8.35
N GLY A 170 13.93 23.42 -8.78
CA GLY A 170 13.28 22.29 -8.11
C GLY A 170 11.85 22.03 -8.57
N ALA A 171 11.30 20.92 -8.08
CA ALA A 171 9.88 20.60 -8.14
C ALA A 171 9.58 19.53 -7.08
N SER A 172 8.64 19.81 -6.17
CA SER A 172 8.33 18.91 -5.05
C SER A 172 7.99 17.48 -5.47
N TRP A 173 7.26 17.30 -6.56
CA TRP A 173 6.95 15.96 -7.08
C TRP A 173 8.20 15.18 -7.53
N VAL A 174 9.23 15.86 -8.08
CA VAL A 174 10.47 15.21 -8.51
C VAL A 174 11.28 14.75 -7.31
N ALA A 175 11.42 15.62 -6.30
CA ALA A 175 12.18 15.32 -5.08
C ALA A 175 11.57 14.12 -4.35
N SER A 176 10.26 14.14 -4.11
CA SER A 176 9.53 13.05 -3.44
C SER A 176 9.52 11.74 -4.25
N LEU A 177 9.37 11.79 -5.58
CA LEU A 177 9.40 10.58 -6.39
C LEU A 177 10.80 9.96 -6.42
N LYS A 178 11.86 10.77 -6.56
CA LYS A 178 13.24 10.29 -6.46
C LYS A 178 13.51 9.69 -5.07
N MET A 179 13.04 10.35 -4.00
CA MET A 179 13.13 9.84 -2.63
C MET A 179 12.48 8.46 -2.52
N GLY A 180 11.23 8.32 -3.00
CA GLY A 180 10.50 7.07 -3.02
C GLY A 180 11.23 5.96 -3.76
N MET A 181 11.69 6.23 -4.97
CA MET A 181 12.36 5.25 -5.84
C MET A 181 13.77 4.85 -5.37
N SER A 182 14.45 5.70 -4.61
CA SER A 182 15.83 5.46 -4.16
C SER A 182 15.93 4.98 -2.72
N CYS A 183 14.83 4.99 -1.95
CA CYS A 183 14.85 4.55 -0.56
C CYS A 183 15.19 3.05 -0.46
N PRO A 184 16.23 2.68 0.31
CA PRO A 184 16.60 1.28 0.49
C PRO A 184 15.77 0.56 1.56
N TYR A 185 14.91 1.28 2.29
CA TYR A 185 14.10 0.75 3.39
C TYR A 185 12.66 0.60 2.97
N GLY A 186 12.09 -0.57 3.28
CA GLY A 186 10.75 -0.91 2.84
C GLY A 186 10.61 -0.98 1.32
N ARG A 187 9.36 -1.05 0.87
CA ARG A 187 8.98 -1.13 -0.53
C ARG A 187 8.17 0.10 -0.90
N PHE A 188 8.66 0.89 -1.84
CA PHE A 188 7.89 1.97 -2.45
C PHE A 188 6.62 1.42 -3.12
N LEU A 189 5.47 2.04 -2.83
CA LEU A 189 4.16 1.61 -3.32
C LEU A 189 3.61 2.57 -4.36
N GLU A 190 3.53 3.85 -4.02
CA GLU A 190 2.81 4.84 -4.82
C GLU A 190 3.31 6.25 -4.52
N HIS A 191 3.19 7.13 -5.52
CA HIS A 191 3.42 8.57 -5.44
C HIS A 191 2.14 9.32 -5.84
N LYS A 192 1.89 10.44 -5.18
CA LYS A 192 0.77 11.34 -5.45
C LYS A 192 1.24 12.78 -5.57
N ILE A 193 0.70 13.48 -6.56
CA ILE A 193 0.68 14.94 -6.61
C ILE A 193 -0.68 15.37 -6.09
N VAL A 194 -0.69 16.27 -5.12
CA VAL A 194 -1.90 16.81 -4.50
C VAL A 194 -2.03 18.26 -4.91
N GLN A 195 -2.99 18.54 -5.78
CA GLN A 195 -3.34 19.90 -6.17
C GLN A 195 -4.02 20.60 -4.99
N LEU A 196 -3.48 21.75 -4.54
CA LEU A 196 -4.07 22.56 -3.47
C LEU A 196 -4.79 23.78 -4.07
N ASN A 197 -5.14 24.74 -3.23
CA ASN A 197 -5.88 25.94 -3.61
C ASN A 197 -5.10 26.83 -4.59
N PRO A 198 -5.52 26.94 -5.87
CA PRO A 198 -4.83 27.76 -6.85
C PRO A 198 -4.88 29.25 -6.54
N LYS A 199 -5.76 29.68 -5.63
CA LYS A 199 -5.95 31.08 -5.20
C LYS A 199 -5.10 31.45 -3.99
N ALA A 200 -4.27 30.53 -3.47
CA ALA A 200 -3.37 30.81 -2.35
C ALA A 200 -2.39 31.97 -2.69
N PRO A 201 -2.18 32.94 -1.80
CA PRO A 201 -1.38 34.14 -2.09
C PRO A 201 0.14 33.88 -2.10
N ASN A 202 0.62 32.86 -1.37
CA ASN A 202 2.03 32.49 -1.24
C ASN A 202 2.26 31.08 -1.80
N LYS A 203 2.19 30.94 -3.12
CA LYS A 203 2.35 29.66 -3.81
C LYS A 203 3.43 29.71 -4.88
N THR A 204 3.99 28.56 -5.23
CA THR A 204 4.58 28.36 -6.56
C THR A 204 3.47 28.34 -7.60
N THR A 205 3.80 28.37 -8.89
CA THR A 205 2.82 28.54 -9.98
C THR A 205 1.56 27.68 -9.82
N ASN A 206 1.74 26.39 -9.49
CA ASN A 206 0.66 25.41 -9.46
C ASN A 206 0.10 25.11 -8.05
N CYS A 207 0.77 25.50 -6.95
CA CYS A 207 0.34 25.17 -5.57
C CYS A 207 0.02 23.66 -5.40
N CYS A 208 1.04 22.83 -5.51
CA CYS A 208 0.88 21.38 -5.31
C CYS A 208 1.82 20.90 -4.22
N SER A 209 1.28 20.10 -3.30
CA SER A 209 2.07 19.25 -2.43
C SER A 209 2.18 17.85 -3.01
N THR A 210 2.91 16.97 -2.34
CA THR A 210 3.14 15.62 -2.83
C THR A 210 3.27 14.64 -1.67
N ALA A 211 3.02 13.37 -1.95
CA ALA A 211 3.25 12.32 -0.98
C ALA A 211 3.70 11.03 -1.66
N VAL A 212 4.39 10.20 -0.91
CA VAL A 212 4.74 8.82 -1.28
C VAL A 212 4.30 7.86 -0.20
N SER A 213 4.05 6.60 -0.56
CA SER A 213 3.79 5.56 0.43
C SER A 213 4.70 4.34 0.28
N PHE A 214 4.96 3.69 1.41
CA PHE A 214 5.82 2.52 1.53
C PHE A 214 5.11 1.40 2.30
N ALA A 215 5.43 0.15 1.97
CA ALA A 215 5.24 -0.99 2.85
C ALA A 215 6.57 -1.27 3.55
N VAL A 216 6.62 -1.16 4.88
CA VAL A 216 7.86 -1.29 5.65
C VAL A 216 7.66 -2.19 6.85
N LYS A 217 8.68 -2.94 7.25
CA LYS A 217 8.63 -3.66 8.52
C LYS A 217 8.61 -2.65 9.67
N PRO A 218 7.83 -2.86 10.74
CA PRO A 218 7.82 -1.94 11.88
C PRO A 218 9.22 -1.61 12.44
N SER A 219 10.13 -2.59 12.44
CA SER A 219 11.52 -2.43 12.90
C SER A 219 12.40 -1.54 12.01
N GLU A 220 11.93 -1.16 10.83
CA GLU A 220 12.65 -0.32 9.86
C GLU A 220 12.00 1.06 9.66
N LEU A 221 10.94 1.37 10.40
CA LEU A 221 10.21 2.64 10.32
C LEU A 221 11.15 3.83 10.53
N ASP A 222 11.90 3.85 11.62
CA ASP A 222 12.81 4.97 11.93
C ASP A 222 13.86 5.17 10.83
N LYS A 223 14.40 4.07 10.28
CA LYS A 223 15.38 4.13 9.19
C LYS A 223 14.79 4.69 7.90
N LEU A 224 13.54 4.34 7.59
CA LEU A 224 12.80 4.90 6.46
C LEU A 224 12.61 6.41 6.65
N VAL A 225 12.11 6.84 7.82
CA VAL A 225 11.85 8.25 8.12
C VAL A 225 13.14 9.07 8.11
N ASP A 226 14.21 8.58 8.74
CA ASP A 226 15.51 9.25 8.74
C ASP A 226 16.09 9.38 7.33
N TYR A 227 16.00 8.33 6.51
CA TYR A 227 16.42 8.39 5.12
C TYR A 227 15.63 9.47 4.35
N CYS A 228 14.30 9.45 4.45
CA CYS A 228 13.43 10.41 3.76
C CYS A 228 13.77 11.85 4.18
N LYS A 229 13.95 12.08 5.49
CA LYS A 229 14.32 13.37 6.05
C LYS A 229 15.63 13.90 5.49
N GLU A 230 16.70 13.09 5.50
CA GLU A 230 18.00 13.51 4.96
C GLU A 230 17.97 13.68 3.45
N PHE A 231 17.23 12.84 2.73
CA PHE A 231 17.07 12.96 1.28
C PHE A 231 16.41 14.29 0.91
N ILE A 232 15.27 14.62 1.53
CA ILE A 232 14.56 15.88 1.26
C ILE A 232 15.39 17.08 1.69
N ARG A 233 16.09 17.02 2.83
CA ARG A 233 16.99 18.11 3.24
C ARG A 233 18.06 18.41 2.18
N LYS A 234 18.60 17.37 1.55
CA LYS A 234 19.64 17.51 0.53
C LYS A 234 19.10 18.02 -0.80
N GLU A 235 17.91 17.57 -1.20
CA GLU A 235 17.33 17.86 -2.52
C GLU A 235 16.40 19.09 -2.52
N SER A 236 16.04 19.61 -1.35
CA SER A 236 15.23 20.83 -1.25
C SER A 236 16.04 22.08 -1.61
N TYR A 237 15.40 22.98 -2.34
CA TYR A 237 15.88 24.33 -2.64
C TYR A 237 15.19 25.41 -1.80
N SER A 238 14.20 25.05 -0.97
CA SER A 238 13.40 25.99 -0.19
C SER A 238 13.84 26.03 1.28
N ASP A 239 13.72 27.22 1.89
CA ASP A 239 13.94 27.44 3.32
C ASP A 239 12.70 27.11 4.17
N ASP A 240 11.62 26.59 3.56
CA ASP A 240 10.33 26.40 4.22
C ASP A 240 9.76 24.97 4.10
N THR A 241 10.62 24.01 3.77
CA THR A 241 10.23 22.61 3.53
C THR A 241 9.74 21.92 4.79
N VAL A 242 8.60 21.26 4.65
CA VAL A 242 7.99 20.41 5.68
C VAL A 242 7.75 19.01 5.13
N MET A 243 8.05 18.02 5.96
CA MET A 243 7.71 16.63 5.73
C MET A 243 6.70 16.18 6.79
N THR A 244 5.76 15.32 6.43
CA THR A 244 4.82 14.68 7.34
C THR A 244 4.90 13.17 7.24
N VAL A 245 4.59 12.47 8.33
CA VAL A 245 4.58 11.00 8.40
C VAL A 245 3.25 10.55 8.96
N PHE A 246 2.61 9.60 8.27
CA PHE A 246 1.40 8.92 8.74
C PHE A 246 1.57 7.41 8.59
N THR A 247 1.24 6.65 9.65
CA THR A 247 1.29 5.18 9.63
C THR A 247 -0.12 4.63 9.76
N GLY A 248 -0.56 3.84 8.77
CA GLY A 248 -1.89 3.24 8.78
C GLY A 248 -2.43 2.93 7.40
N LEU A 249 -3.47 2.10 7.34
CA LEU A 249 -4.19 1.82 6.08
C LEU A 249 -5.38 2.76 5.86
N LYS A 250 -5.83 3.46 6.90
CA LYS A 250 -7.00 4.32 6.86
C LYS A 250 -6.75 5.65 7.57
N GLN A 251 -6.82 6.76 6.83
CA GLN A 251 -6.88 8.10 7.39
C GLN A 251 -8.26 8.35 8.01
N SER A 252 -8.33 9.22 9.01
CA SER A 252 -9.61 9.63 9.58
C SER A 252 -10.43 10.47 8.59
N ASP A 253 -11.76 10.40 8.71
CA ASP A 253 -12.65 11.21 7.88
C ASP A 253 -12.41 12.72 8.09
N ALA A 254 -12.05 13.12 9.32
CA ALA A 254 -11.74 14.50 9.66
C ALA A 254 -10.48 15.02 8.94
N LEU A 255 -9.41 14.21 8.90
CA LEU A 255 -8.19 14.58 8.17
C LEU A 255 -8.47 14.67 6.66
N VAL A 256 -9.22 13.70 6.11
CA VAL A 256 -9.62 13.68 4.70
C VAL A 256 -10.44 14.92 4.33
N GLU A 257 -11.46 15.24 5.13
CA GLU A 257 -12.33 16.41 4.92
C GLU A 257 -11.54 17.73 5.00
N TRP A 258 -10.72 17.90 6.03
CA TRP A 258 -9.87 19.09 6.15
C TRP A 258 -8.92 19.24 4.96
N SER A 259 -8.30 18.13 4.53
CA SER A 259 -7.34 18.11 3.43
C SER A 259 -8.02 18.40 2.09
N TRP A 260 -9.25 17.90 1.90
CA TRP A 260 -10.07 18.25 0.74
C TRP A 260 -10.43 19.73 0.73
N ASN A 261 -10.84 20.28 1.88
CA ASN A 261 -11.18 21.69 2.02
C ASN A 261 -9.96 22.61 1.82
N ALA A 262 -8.74 22.15 2.10
CA ALA A 262 -7.51 22.91 1.82
C ALA A 262 -7.32 23.22 0.32
N LYS A 263 -8.09 22.58 -0.56
CA LYS A 263 -8.14 22.86 -2.00
C LYS A 263 -8.97 24.10 -2.36
N SER A 264 -9.77 24.64 -1.45
CA SER A 264 -10.66 25.79 -1.70
C SER A 264 -10.64 26.84 -0.57
N VAL A 265 -10.34 26.42 0.66
CA VAL A 265 -10.22 27.26 1.86
C VAL A 265 -8.76 27.70 2.05
N LEU A 266 -8.56 28.90 2.60
CA LEU A 266 -7.26 29.39 3.03
C LEU A 266 -7.10 29.13 4.53
N TYR A 267 -6.33 28.09 4.87
CA TYR A 267 -6.00 27.75 6.25
C TYR A 267 -4.75 28.46 6.75
N THR A 268 -4.62 28.49 8.08
CA THR A 268 -3.42 28.93 8.81
C THR A 268 -2.51 27.73 9.14
N PRO A 269 -1.19 27.95 9.35
CA PRO A 269 -0.28 26.92 9.84
C PRO A 269 -0.74 26.28 11.15
N GLU A 270 -1.32 27.06 12.06
CA GLU A 270 -1.81 26.58 13.37
C GLU A 270 -2.97 25.59 13.21
N GLU A 271 -3.88 25.82 12.26
CA GLU A 271 -4.96 24.87 11.94
C GLU A 271 -4.42 23.56 11.37
N ALA A 272 -3.39 23.62 10.52
CA ALA A 272 -2.74 22.42 9.99
C ALA A 272 -1.99 21.62 11.07
N ILE A 273 -1.31 22.29 12.00
CA ILE A 273 -0.65 21.62 13.13
C ILE A 273 -1.69 20.93 14.01
N LYS A 274 -2.77 21.63 14.35
CA LYS A 274 -3.85 21.07 15.18
C LYS A 274 -4.47 19.83 14.52
N VAL A 275 -4.81 19.89 13.23
CA VAL A 275 -5.43 18.72 12.56
C VAL A 275 -4.44 17.56 12.44
N ALA A 276 -3.14 17.83 12.30
CA ALA A 276 -2.13 16.79 12.27
C ALA A 276 -2.02 16.05 13.61
N GLU A 277 -1.96 16.81 14.72
CA GLU A 277 -1.92 16.27 16.09
C GLU A 277 -3.17 15.45 16.42
N GLU A 278 -4.34 15.91 16.02
CA GLU A 278 -5.62 15.23 16.27
C GLU A 278 -5.79 13.93 15.44
N ASN A 279 -4.94 13.69 14.44
CA ASN A 279 -5.09 12.60 13.47
C ASN A 279 -3.80 11.80 13.23
N ASP A 280 -2.90 11.76 14.23
CA ASP A 280 -1.69 10.95 14.24
C ASP A 280 -0.76 11.18 13.02
N VAL A 281 -0.69 12.44 12.56
CA VAL A 281 0.24 12.88 11.52
C VAL A 281 1.43 13.58 12.19
N GLU A 282 2.60 12.96 12.13
CA GLU A 282 3.83 13.58 12.63
C GLU A 282 4.29 14.66 11.64
N ILE A 283 4.60 15.86 12.15
CA ILE A 283 5.17 16.96 11.37
C ILE A 283 6.67 17.06 11.65
N ILE A 284 7.46 17.06 10.57
CA ILE A 284 8.92 17.19 10.61
C ILE A 284 9.32 18.42 9.79
N TYR A 285 9.75 19.47 10.49
CA TYR A 285 10.32 20.66 9.86
C TYR A 285 11.73 20.36 9.34
N ILE A 286 11.93 20.51 8.02
CA ILE A 286 13.21 20.19 7.36
C ILE A 286 14.09 21.43 7.30
N THR A 287 13.58 22.51 6.70
CA THR A 287 14.27 23.81 6.56
C THR A 287 13.47 24.97 7.13
N GLY A 288 12.13 24.87 7.16
CA GLY A 288 11.26 25.89 7.77
C GLY A 288 9.84 25.37 7.98
N LYS A 289 8.84 26.25 7.88
CA LYS A 289 7.48 25.95 8.40
C LYS A 289 6.33 26.17 7.41
N LYS A 290 6.52 26.93 6.32
CA LYS A 290 5.36 27.31 5.48
C LYS A 290 4.73 26.14 4.73
N GLY A 291 5.49 25.09 4.41
CA GLY A 291 4.96 23.88 3.77
C GLY A 291 3.99 23.05 4.63
N VAL A 292 3.73 23.41 5.89
CA VAL A 292 2.96 22.55 6.82
C VAL A 292 1.54 22.27 6.32
N ILE A 293 0.85 23.26 5.75
CA ILE A 293 -0.53 23.09 5.27
C ILE A 293 -0.58 22.04 4.16
N GLY A 294 0.27 22.18 3.14
CA GLY A 294 0.26 21.27 2.02
C GLY A 294 0.83 19.90 2.34
N ALA A 295 1.83 19.79 3.21
CA ALA A 295 2.37 18.50 3.66
C ALA A 295 1.32 17.70 4.44
N VAL A 296 0.52 18.34 5.30
CA VAL A 296 -0.59 17.68 6.01
C VAL A 296 -1.72 17.32 5.04
N ALA A 297 -2.10 18.25 4.16
CA ALA A 297 -3.13 18.00 3.15
C ALA A 297 -2.77 16.85 2.20
N ALA A 298 -1.47 16.64 1.94
CA ALA A 298 -0.98 15.55 1.12
C ALA A 298 -1.34 14.17 1.71
N ILE A 299 -1.32 14.04 3.05
CA ILE A 299 -1.69 12.80 3.75
C ILE A 299 -3.18 12.52 3.59
N GLY A 300 -4.06 13.48 3.94
CA GLY A 300 -5.50 13.26 3.88
C GLY A 300 -6.04 13.14 2.46
N CYS A 301 -5.37 13.74 1.47
CA CYS A 301 -5.74 13.56 0.07
C CYS A 301 -5.15 12.30 -0.59
N PHE A 302 -4.30 11.51 0.07
CA PHE A 302 -3.50 10.48 -0.60
C PHE A 302 -4.34 9.42 -1.32
N ASP A 303 -5.38 8.92 -0.66
CA ASP A 303 -6.21 7.82 -1.14
C ASP A 303 -7.46 8.26 -1.92
N LEU A 304 -7.55 9.54 -2.29
CA LEU A 304 -8.68 10.10 -3.06
C LEU A 304 -8.61 9.79 -4.58
N GLY A 305 -7.58 9.07 -5.03
CA GLY A 305 -7.43 8.68 -6.43
C GLY A 305 -7.18 9.89 -7.34
N VAL A 306 -7.96 10.04 -8.41
CA VAL A 306 -7.82 11.19 -9.33
C VAL A 306 -8.17 12.51 -8.64
N ARG A 307 -9.04 12.47 -7.61
CA ARG A 307 -9.42 13.67 -6.84
C ARG A 307 -8.25 14.29 -6.08
N SER A 308 -7.21 13.53 -5.75
CA SER A 308 -5.98 14.07 -5.18
C SER A 308 -5.37 15.13 -6.11
N ALA A 309 -5.39 14.90 -7.41
CA ALA A 309 -4.74 15.73 -8.43
C ALA A 309 -5.59 16.90 -8.96
N GLY A 310 -6.87 16.98 -8.59
CA GLY A 310 -7.77 18.07 -9.01
C GLY A 310 -8.19 18.98 -7.86
N VAL A 311 -8.90 20.05 -8.21
CA VAL A 311 -9.63 20.92 -7.27
C VAL A 311 -11.12 20.54 -7.27
N PRO A 312 -11.93 20.98 -6.28
CA PRO A 312 -13.35 20.64 -6.24
C PRO A 312 -14.10 20.93 -7.54
N GLU A 313 -13.78 22.05 -8.19
CA GLU A 313 -14.41 22.49 -9.44
C GLU A 313 -14.19 21.54 -10.64
N ASP A 314 -13.19 20.65 -10.59
CA ASP A 314 -12.92 19.68 -11.66
C ASP A 314 -13.89 18.49 -11.67
N PHE A 315 -14.69 18.32 -10.60
CA PHE A 315 -15.53 17.14 -10.37
C PHE A 315 -17.02 17.46 -10.23
N GLU A 316 -17.42 18.70 -10.55
CA GLU A 316 -18.81 19.16 -10.62
C GLU A 316 -19.52 18.75 -11.92
#